data_AF-A0A7Z3CF67-F1
#
_entry.id   AF-A0A7Z3CF67-F1
#
_cell.length_a   1.000
_cell.length_b   1.000
_cell.length_c   1.000
_cell.angle_alpha   90.00
_cell.angle_beta   90.00
_cell.angle_gamma   90.00
#
_symmetry.space_group_name_H-M   'P 1'
#
loop_
_entity.id
_entity.type
_entity.pdbx_description
1 polymer ?
#
loop_
_entity_poly.entity_id
_entity_poly.type
_entity_poly.pdbx_seq_one_letter_code
_entity_poly.pdbx_strand_id
1 'polypeptide(L)'
;MQVTSSHIKQVKRVAKELKDTYPWLKLGQRQDKAAVQELGVRNYHEAIRLYDKWIMLHVHVSPDPHGVSKCSLCDYSFAFDLKEDRESHREVHEQFHEASEAMGYCPANFVLREQMKDRGSKQAFSDQGLEARIEGVLLLVRGWYDRSLAHAIYGNYWRKHPSFEAYVSMIQDTLGGMYQEQKAELRIRYGYCPGHIRPGDSNWYPRPH
;
A
#
# COMPACT_ATOMS: atom_id res chain seq x y z
N MET A 1 -3.50 -23.22 1.78
CA MET A 1 -4.28 -21.98 1.69
C MET A 1 -3.54 -20.88 2.43
N GLN A 2 -3.41 -19.70 1.84
CA GLN A 2 -2.90 -18.51 2.53
C GLN A 2 -4.08 -17.76 3.15
N VAL A 3 -4.02 -17.48 4.45
CA VAL A 3 -5.03 -16.70 5.16
C VAL A 3 -4.53 -15.27 5.27
N THR A 4 -5.36 -14.31 4.85
CA THR A 4 -5.04 -12.87 4.81
C THR A 4 -5.97 -12.08 5.73
N SER A 5 -5.74 -10.77 5.89
CA SER A 5 -6.60 -9.92 6.72
C SER A 5 -8.08 -9.98 6.30
N SER A 6 -8.35 -10.01 5.00
CA SER A 6 -9.72 -10.08 4.46
C SER A 6 -10.42 -11.38 4.83
N HIS A 7 -9.72 -12.51 4.84
CA HIS A 7 -10.24 -13.77 5.35
C HIS A 7 -10.59 -13.69 6.84
N ILE A 8 -9.72 -13.08 7.66
CA ILE A 8 -9.98 -12.91 9.10
C ILE A 8 -11.19 -11.99 9.35
N LYS A 9 -11.31 -10.88 8.59
CA LYS A 9 -12.48 -10.00 8.64
C LYS A 9 -13.75 -10.72 8.22
N GLN A 10 -13.69 -11.57 7.19
CA GLN A 10 -14.81 -12.39 6.75
C GLN A 10 -15.27 -13.35 7.83
N VAL A 11 -14.35 -14.10 8.46
CA VAL A 11 -14.67 -14.99 9.58
C VAL A 11 -15.31 -14.21 10.74
N LYS A 12 -14.80 -13.01 11.07
CA LYS A 12 -15.40 -12.15 12.11
C LYS A 12 -16.81 -11.67 11.73
N ARG A 13 -17.07 -11.39 10.46
CA ARG A 13 -18.39 -10.98 9.95
C ARG A 13 -19.38 -12.13 10.06
N VAL A 14 -19.06 -13.30 9.52
CA VAL A 14 -19.91 -14.50 9.58
C VAL A 14 -20.16 -14.90 11.03
N ALA A 15 -19.15 -14.84 11.91
CA ALA A 15 -19.33 -15.12 13.34
C ALA A 15 -20.34 -14.20 14.05
N LYS A 16 -20.54 -12.97 13.56
CA LYS A 16 -21.59 -12.06 14.06
C LYS A 16 -22.96 -12.48 13.55
N GLU A 17 -23.08 -12.86 12.27
CA GLU A 17 -24.32 -13.34 11.66
C GLU A 17 -24.80 -14.66 12.29
N LEU A 18 -23.86 -15.55 12.64
CA LEU A 18 -24.14 -16.79 13.37
C LEU A 18 -24.75 -16.56 14.76
N LYS A 19 -24.84 -15.32 15.26
CA LYS A 19 -25.55 -15.02 16.51
C LYS A 19 -27.03 -15.36 16.42
N ASP A 20 -27.64 -15.18 15.26
CA ASP A 20 -29.08 -15.40 15.09
C ASP A 20 -29.41 -16.90 15.03
N THR A 21 -28.53 -17.69 14.41
CA THR A 21 -28.68 -19.15 14.33
C THR A 21 -28.18 -19.87 15.59
N TYR A 22 -27.14 -19.34 16.23
CA TYR A 22 -26.49 -19.94 17.41
C TYR A 22 -26.37 -18.91 18.55
N PRO A 23 -27.50 -18.43 19.11
CA PRO A 23 -27.48 -17.40 20.15
C PRO A 23 -26.86 -17.88 21.46
N TRP A 24 -26.91 -19.19 21.74
CA TRP A 24 -26.32 -19.80 22.94
C TRP A 24 -24.80 -19.94 22.89
N LEU A 25 -24.18 -19.79 21.72
CA LEU A 25 -22.72 -19.86 21.59
C LEU A 25 -22.08 -18.51 21.95
N LYS A 26 -20.95 -18.57 22.67
CA LYS A 26 -20.10 -17.40 22.88
C LYS A 26 -19.48 -16.97 21.54
N LEU A 27 -19.09 -15.69 21.43
CA LEU A 27 -18.50 -15.15 20.20
C LEU A 27 -17.31 -15.99 19.69
N GLY A 28 -16.41 -16.42 20.57
CA GLY A 28 -15.27 -17.27 20.19
C GLY A 28 -15.68 -18.60 19.56
N GLN A 29 -16.72 -19.27 20.10
CA GLN A 29 -17.24 -20.51 19.52
C GLN A 29 -17.91 -20.27 18.16
N ARG A 30 -18.56 -19.11 17.97
CA ARG A 30 -19.08 -18.70 16.66
C ARG A 30 -17.95 -18.40 15.68
N GLN A 31 -16.84 -17.81 16.14
CA GLN A 31 -15.65 -17.61 15.31
C GLN A 31 -15.01 -18.93 14.88
N ASP A 32 -14.94 -19.92 15.77
CA ASP A 32 -14.46 -21.26 15.40
C ASP A 32 -15.34 -21.90 14.33
N LYS A 33 -16.67 -21.83 14.49
CA LYS A 33 -17.61 -22.29 13.46
C LYS A 33 -17.44 -21.56 12.13
N ALA A 34 -17.35 -20.24 12.16
CA ALA A 34 -17.14 -19.43 10.96
C ALA A 34 -15.80 -19.73 10.29
N ALA A 35 -14.73 -19.99 11.06
CA ALA A 35 -13.43 -20.37 10.50
C ALA A 35 -13.47 -21.73 9.78
N VAL A 36 -14.19 -22.70 10.34
CA VAL A 36 -14.45 -23.99 9.69
C VAL A 36 -15.25 -23.80 8.40
N GLN A 37 -16.32 -22.99 8.44
CA GLN A 37 -17.21 -22.76 7.30
C GLN A 37 -16.53 -22.01 6.15
N GLU A 38 -15.85 -20.90 6.45
CA GLU A 38 -15.30 -20.00 5.43
C GLU A 38 -13.93 -20.44 4.91
N LEU A 39 -13.13 -21.08 5.77
CA LEU A 39 -11.71 -21.35 5.49
C LEU A 39 -11.36 -22.84 5.54
N GLY A 40 -12.25 -23.71 6.02
CA GLY A 40 -11.97 -25.15 6.15
C GLY A 40 -10.86 -25.48 7.16
N VAL A 41 -10.53 -24.56 8.07
CA VAL A 41 -9.53 -24.77 9.15
C VAL A 41 -10.21 -25.28 10.42
N ARG A 42 -9.44 -25.84 11.37
CA ARG A 42 -10.00 -26.48 12.58
C ARG A 42 -10.75 -25.52 13.50
N ASN A 43 -10.27 -24.28 13.61
CA ASN A 43 -10.82 -23.25 14.49
C ASN A 43 -10.24 -21.86 14.16
N TYR A 44 -10.72 -20.83 14.86
CA TYR A 44 -10.28 -19.46 14.63
C TYR A 44 -8.82 -19.23 15.05
N HIS A 45 -8.33 -19.94 16.06
CA HIS A 45 -6.93 -19.86 16.47
C HIS A 45 -5.97 -20.35 15.36
N GLU A 46 -6.33 -21.42 14.65
CA GLU A 46 -5.58 -21.87 13.47
C GLU A 46 -5.62 -20.84 12.33
N ALA A 47 -6.78 -20.21 12.10
CA ALA A 47 -6.88 -19.11 11.11
C ALA A 47 -5.91 -17.97 11.45
N ILE A 48 -5.86 -17.54 12.72
CA ILE A 48 -4.94 -16.49 13.17
C ILE A 48 -3.48 -16.90 13.01
N ARG A 49 -3.12 -18.15 13.36
CA ARG A 49 -1.75 -18.65 13.16
C ARG A 49 -1.35 -18.66 11.68
N LEU A 50 -2.24 -19.07 10.79
CA LEU A 50 -1.97 -19.06 9.34
C LEU A 50 -1.83 -17.64 8.81
N TYR A 51 -2.61 -16.71 9.37
CA TYR A 51 -2.53 -15.31 9.05
C TYR A 51 -1.22 -14.67 9.52
N ASP A 52 -0.78 -14.94 10.76
CA ASP A 52 0.53 -14.52 11.26
C ASP A 52 1.67 -15.06 10.39
N LYS A 53 1.57 -16.33 9.97
CA LYS A 53 2.53 -16.92 9.04
C LYS A 53 2.58 -16.17 7.71
N TRP A 54 1.43 -15.76 7.18
CA TRP A 54 1.35 -15.00 5.94
C TRP A 54 2.01 -13.62 6.08
N ILE A 55 1.73 -12.87 7.15
CA ILE A 55 2.41 -11.59 7.43
C ILE A 55 3.93 -11.78 7.44
N MET A 56 4.40 -12.83 8.10
CA MET A 56 5.82 -13.12 8.26
C MET A 56 6.54 -13.52 6.97
N LEU A 57 5.82 -13.94 5.91
CA LEU A 57 6.43 -14.18 4.59
C LEU A 57 7.06 -12.93 3.99
N HIS A 58 6.61 -11.75 4.42
CA HIS A 58 7.08 -10.47 3.91
C HIS A 58 8.19 -9.85 4.77
N VAL A 59 8.49 -10.43 5.94
CA VAL A 59 9.44 -9.84 6.90
C VAL A 59 10.84 -10.40 6.65
N HIS A 60 11.78 -9.49 6.43
CA HIS A 60 13.20 -9.77 6.52
C HIS A 60 13.66 -9.50 7.95
N VAL A 61 13.91 -10.58 8.70
CA VAL A 61 14.39 -10.50 10.07
C VAL A 61 15.89 -10.20 10.07
N SER A 62 16.30 -9.21 10.87
CA SER A 62 17.72 -8.89 11.06
C SER A 62 18.45 -10.08 11.71
N PRO A 63 19.63 -10.49 11.22
CA PRO A 63 20.46 -11.48 11.89
C PRO A 63 21.12 -10.91 13.16
N ASP A 64 21.24 -9.59 13.28
CA ASP A 64 21.70 -8.89 14.48
C ASP A 64 20.54 -8.77 15.48
N PRO A 65 20.68 -9.27 16.74
CA PRO A 65 19.69 -9.10 17.80
C PRO A 65 19.34 -7.65 18.13
N HIS A 66 20.23 -6.69 17.82
CA HIS A 66 19.98 -5.26 17.98
C HIS A 66 19.65 -4.57 16.65
N GLY A 67 19.57 -5.33 15.56
CA GLY A 67 19.28 -4.81 14.24
C GLY A 67 17.79 -4.68 13.95
N VAL A 68 17.47 -3.87 12.95
CA VAL A 68 16.10 -3.55 12.58
C VAL A 68 15.60 -4.52 11.52
N SER A 69 14.47 -5.16 11.80
CA SER A 69 13.77 -6.01 10.82
C SER A 69 12.86 -5.18 9.95
N LYS A 70 12.61 -5.63 8.71
CA LYS A 70 11.87 -4.83 7.73
C LYS A 70 10.89 -5.66 6.92
N CYS A 71 9.67 -5.14 6.75
CA CYS A 71 8.66 -5.74 5.88
C CYS A 71 8.82 -5.27 4.44
N SER A 72 8.90 -6.21 3.49
CA SER A 72 9.01 -5.92 2.05
C SER A 72 7.71 -5.43 1.41
N LEU A 73 6.55 -5.71 2.04
CA LEU A 73 5.23 -5.28 1.58
C LEU A 73 4.90 -3.86 2.05
N CYS A 74 4.93 -3.62 3.36
CA CYS A 74 4.50 -2.35 3.94
C CYS A 74 5.67 -1.43 4.34
N ASP A 75 6.92 -1.75 3.98
CA ASP A 75 8.15 -0.96 4.24
C ASP A 75 8.42 -0.66 5.74
N TYR A 76 7.59 -1.19 6.65
CA TYR A 76 7.65 -0.94 8.09
C TYR A 76 8.89 -1.59 8.68
N SER A 77 9.60 -0.82 9.51
CA SER A 77 10.85 -1.21 10.14
C SER A 77 10.63 -1.29 11.64
N PHE A 78 11.03 -2.40 12.27
CA PHE A 78 10.65 -2.71 13.65
C PHE A 78 11.65 -3.65 14.32
N ALA A 79 11.71 -3.63 15.65
CA ALA A 79 12.44 -4.59 16.45
C ALA A 79 11.64 -5.91 16.51
N PHE A 80 12.18 -6.98 15.94
CA PHE A 80 11.43 -8.24 15.78
C PHE A 80 11.18 -8.95 17.11
N ASP A 81 12.02 -8.74 18.10
CA ASP A 81 11.95 -9.32 19.44
C ASP A 81 10.92 -8.62 20.35
N LEU A 82 10.65 -7.34 20.12
CA LEU A 82 9.64 -6.56 20.85
C LEU A 82 8.20 -6.88 20.38
N LYS A 83 7.30 -7.14 21.33
CA LYS A 83 5.92 -7.54 21.02
C LYS A 83 5.10 -6.38 20.46
N GLU A 84 5.28 -5.21 21.04
CA GLU A 84 4.61 -3.95 20.70
C GLU A 84 4.93 -3.52 19.26
N ASP A 85 6.19 -3.71 18.86
CA ASP A 85 6.68 -3.46 17.50
C ASP A 85 6.08 -4.43 16.47
N ARG A 86 5.98 -5.73 16.82
CA ARG A 86 5.30 -6.73 15.97
C ARG A 86 3.81 -6.42 15.81
N GLU A 87 3.16 -5.96 16.87
CA GLU A 87 1.75 -5.55 16.82
C GLU A 87 1.56 -4.31 15.94
N SER A 88 2.43 -3.30 16.09
CA SER A 88 2.42 -2.10 15.24
C SER A 88 2.66 -2.42 13.77
N HIS A 89 3.62 -3.32 13.48
CA HIS A 89 3.84 -3.84 12.13
C HIS A 89 2.58 -4.50 11.57
N ARG A 90 1.92 -5.37 12.34
CA ARG A 90 0.72 -6.10 11.92
C ARG A 90 -0.41 -5.13 11.56
N GLU A 91 -0.64 -4.10 12.36
CA GLU A 91 -1.66 -3.07 12.07
C GLU A 91 -1.39 -2.34 10.75
N VAL A 92 -0.15 -1.91 10.55
CA VAL A 92 0.27 -1.23 9.32
C VAL A 92 0.18 -2.14 8.11
N HIS A 93 0.61 -3.40 8.27
CA HIS A 93 0.54 -4.42 7.23
C HIS A 93 -0.90 -4.70 6.81
N GLU A 94 -1.83 -4.74 7.78
CA GLU A 94 -3.26 -4.89 7.53
C GLU A 94 -3.82 -3.74 6.69
N GLN A 95 -3.45 -2.50 7.02
CA GLN A 95 -3.89 -1.32 6.27
C GLN A 95 -3.36 -1.34 4.83
N PHE A 96 -2.09 -1.71 4.64
CA PHE A 96 -1.49 -1.87 3.31
C PHE A 96 -2.16 -2.93 2.47
N HIS A 97 -2.40 -4.10 3.05
CA HIS A 97 -3.06 -5.18 2.35
C HIS A 97 -4.51 -4.83 1.98
N GLU A 98 -5.28 -4.27 2.91
CA GLU A 98 -6.65 -3.82 2.66
C GLU A 98 -6.72 -2.79 1.53
N ALA A 99 -5.86 -1.77 1.58
CA ALA A 99 -5.81 -0.75 0.55
C ALA A 99 -5.45 -1.37 -0.81
N SER A 100 -4.47 -2.27 -0.83
CA SER A 100 -3.99 -2.92 -2.06
C SER A 100 -5.05 -3.81 -2.71
N GLU A 101 -5.78 -4.60 -1.93
CA GLU A 101 -6.90 -5.40 -2.43
C GLU A 101 -8.05 -4.53 -2.95
N ALA A 102 -8.40 -3.48 -2.20
CA ALA A 102 -9.52 -2.60 -2.57
C ALA A 102 -9.24 -1.80 -3.86
N MET A 103 -7.99 -1.40 -4.09
CA MET A 103 -7.59 -0.65 -5.28
C MET A 103 -7.14 -1.55 -6.45
N GLY A 104 -6.90 -2.85 -6.21
CA GLY A 104 -6.23 -3.72 -7.17
C GLY A 104 -4.80 -3.30 -7.49
N TYR A 105 -4.16 -2.52 -6.61
CA TYR A 105 -2.84 -1.92 -6.81
C TYR A 105 -2.09 -1.79 -5.49
N CYS A 106 -0.87 -2.34 -5.43
CA CYS A 106 0.03 -2.19 -4.29
C CYS A 106 1.14 -1.18 -4.64
N PRO A 107 1.31 -0.09 -3.86
CA PRO A 107 2.42 0.83 -4.11
C PRO A 107 3.76 0.13 -3.91
N ALA A 108 4.74 0.46 -4.75
CA ALA A 108 6.10 -0.06 -4.64
C ALA A 108 6.75 0.34 -3.31
N ASN A 109 7.61 -0.52 -2.75
CA ASN A 109 8.42 -0.20 -1.56
C ASN A 109 9.56 0.79 -1.90
N PHE A 110 10.28 1.27 -0.88
CA PHE A 110 11.33 2.29 -1.05
C PHE A 110 12.33 1.96 -2.16
N VAL A 111 12.89 0.75 -2.15
CA VAL A 111 13.92 0.34 -3.12
C VAL A 111 13.37 0.39 -4.54
N LEU A 112 12.19 -0.17 -4.76
CA LEU A 112 11.54 -0.16 -6.07
C LEU A 112 11.16 1.26 -6.52
N ARG A 113 10.68 2.11 -5.60
CA ARG A 113 10.39 3.53 -5.91
C ARG A 113 11.65 4.28 -6.34
N GLU A 114 12.77 4.11 -5.64
CA GLU A 114 14.04 4.76 -6.03
C GLU A 114 14.51 4.26 -7.40
N GLN A 115 14.38 2.96 -7.69
CA GLN A 115 14.71 2.40 -9.01
C GLN A 115 13.81 2.94 -10.11
N MET A 116 12.50 3.08 -9.86
CA MET A 116 11.56 3.71 -10.81
C MET A 116 11.96 5.15 -11.11
N LYS A 117 12.29 5.93 -10.08
CA LYS A 117 12.70 7.33 -10.25
C LYS A 117 14.01 7.47 -11.04
N ASP A 118 15.02 6.67 -10.70
CA ASP A 118 16.31 6.68 -11.41
C ASP A 118 16.14 6.26 -12.88
N ARG A 119 15.48 5.12 -13.13
CA ARG A 119 15.23 4.63 -14.50
C ARG A 119 14.39 5.59 -15.31
N GLY A 120 13.31 6.11 -14.72
CA GLY A 120 12.41 7.06 -15.35
C GLY A 120 13.12 8.35 -15.72
N SER A 121 13.95 8.89 -14.82
CA SER A 121 14.75 10.08 -15.11
C SER A 121 15.75 9.84 -16.24
N LYS A 122 16.48 8.73 -16.22
CA LYS A 122 17.42 8.36 -17.31
C LYS A 122 16.70 8.24 -18.65
N GLN A 123 15.54 7.61 -18.69
CA GLN A 123 14.75 7.45 -19.90
C GLN A 123 14.19 8.80 -20.40
N ALA A 124 13.72 9.66 -19.50
CA ALA A 124 13.17 10.97 -19.83
C ALA A 124 14.18 11.92 -20.52
N PHE A 125 15.47 11.72 -20.26
CA PHE A 125 16.59 12.47 -20.84
C PHE A 125 17.43 11.65 -21.84
N SER A 126 16.91 10.52 -22.30
CA SER A 126 17.59 9.73 -23.33
C SER A 126 17.42 10.36 -24.73
N ASP A 127 18.25 9.92 -25.68
CA ASP A 127 18.16 10.33 -27.09
C ASP A 127 17.02 9.62 -27.86
N GLN A 128 16.12 8.95 -27.14
CA GLN A 128 14.96 8.29 -27.73
C GLN A 128 13.87 9.30 -28.12
N GLY A 129 12.89 8.84 -28.91
CA GLY A 129 11.75 9.66 -29.32
C GLY A 129 10.92 10.19 -28.15
N LEU A 130 10.11 11.21 -28.43
CA LEU A 130 9.30 11.91 -27.41
C LEU A 130 8.46 10.95 -26.57
N GLU A 131 7.75 9.99 -27.18
CA GLU A 131 6.94 8.99 -26.46
C GLU A 131 7.73 8.24 -25.39
N ALA A 132 8.91 7.73 -25.73
CA ALA A 132 9.74 7.01 -24.78
C ALA A 132 10.21 7.93 -23.64
N ARG A 133 10.48 9.20 -23.93
CA ARG A 133 10.81 10.19 -22.89
C ARG A 133 9.60 10.51 -22.00
N ILE A 134 8.37 10.54 -22.54
CA ILE A 134 7.14 10.67 -21.75
C ILE A 134 6.95 9.47 -20.83
N GLU A 135 7.14 8.24 -21.33
CA GLU A 135 7.10 7.03 -20.52
C GLU A 135 8.11 7.08 -19.36
N GLY A 136 9.31 7.62 -19.63
CA GLY A 136 10.32 7.88 -18.60
C GLY A 136 9.80 8.83 -17.51
N VAL A 137 9.16 9.94 -17.88
CA VAL A 137 8.57 10.87 -16.91
C VAL A 137 7.43 10.22 -16.15
N LEU A 138 6.56 9.45 -16.80
CA LEU A 138 5.47 8.73 -16.13
C LEU A 138 6.02 7.69 -15.14
N LEU A 139 7.12 7.01 -15.44
CA LEU A 139 7.77 6.09 -14.52
C LEU A 139 8.37 6.81 -13.31
N LEU A 140 9.00 7.97 -13.52
CA LEU A 140 9.48 8.83 -12.44
C LEU A 140 8.33 9.28 -11.53
N VAL A 141 7.25 9.79 -12.13
CA VAL A 141 6.05 10.24 -11.42
C VAL A 141 5.36 9.08 -10.70
N ARG A 142 5.40 7.85 -11.25
CA ARG A 142 4.89 6.65 -10.57
C ARG A 142 5.63 6.38 -9.26
N GLY A 143 6.96 6.56 -9.23
CA GLY A 143 7.72 6.45 -7.99
C GLY A 143 7.29 7.46 -6.91
N TRP A 144 6.94 8.69 -7.32
CA TRP A 144 6.38 9.70 -6.42
C TRP A 144 4.95 9.40 -5.99
N TYR A 145 4.11 8.94 -6.92
CA TYR A 145 2.74 8.51 -6.66
C TYR A 145 2.71 7.39 -5.62
N ASP A 146 3.56 6.37 -5.77
CA ASP A 146 3.61 5.24 -4.84
C ASP A 146 4.05 5.67 -3.44
N ARG A 147 4.98 6.63 -3.35
CA ARG A 147 5.36 7.24 -2.06
C ARG A 147 4.16 7.96 -1.45
N SER A 148 3.50 8.82 -2.22
CA SER A 148 2.33 9.58 -1.79
C SER A 148 1.20 8.65 -1.32
N LEU A 149 0.92 7.59 -2.07
CA LEU A 149 -0.10 6.61 -1.75
C LEU A 149 0.28 5.80 -0.50
N ALA A 150 1.53 5.39 -0.35
CA ALA A 150 2.01 4.75 0.88
C ALA A 150 1.77 5.63 2.11
N HIS A 151 2.10 6.92 2.04
CA HIS A 151 1.77 7.89 3.09
C HIS A 151 0.27 8.01 3.36
N ALA A 152 -0.56 7.95 2.31
CA ALA A 152 -2.01 7.97 2.46
C ALA A 152 -2.58 6.72 3.12
N ILE A 153 -1.94 5.56 2.89
CA ILE A 153 -2.29 4.31 3.57
C ILE A 153 -1.94 4.42 5.05
N TYR A 154 -0.70 4.80 5.40
CA TYR A 154 -0.31 4.99 6.81
C TYR A 154 -1.18 6.03 7.53
N GLY A 155 -1.57 7.10 6.82
CA GLY A 155 -2.44 8.14 7.36
C GLY A 155 -3.94 7.79 7.35
N ASN A 156 -4.31 6.59 6.91
CA ASN A 156 -5.70 6.12 6.80
C ASN A 156 -6.63 7.05 5.96
N TYR A 157 -6.10 7.70 4.93
CA TYR A 157 -6.86 8.53 3.98
C TYR A 157 -6.73 8.09 2.51
N TRP A 158 -6.15 6.91 2.26
CA TRP A 158 -5.94 6.35 0.93
C TRP A 158 -7.20 6.28 0.06
N ARG A 159 -8.39 6.11 0.66
CA ARG A 159 -9.68 6.12 -0.07
C ARG A 159 -9.98 7.45 -0.78
N LYS A 160 -9.35 8.54 -0.33
CA LYS A 160 -9.44 9.88 -0.95
C LYS A 160 -8.26 10.19 -1.86
N HIS A 161 -7.24 9.33 -1.89
CA HIS A 161 -6.04 9.58 -2.69
C HIS A 161 -6.42 9.59 -4.18
N PRO A 162 -5.88 10.53 -4.98
CA PRO A 162 -6.20 10.59 -6.40
C PRO A 162 -5.77 9.32 -7.14
N SER A 163 -6.40 9.06 -8.29
CA SER A 163 -5.88 8.10 -9.27
C SER A 163 -4.51 8.57 -9.76
N PHE A 164 -3.78 7.68 -10.43
CA PHE A 164 -2.47 8.03 -10.97
C PHE A 164 -2.56 9.16 -12.01
N GLU A 165 -3.55 9.10 -12.91
CA GLU A 165 -3.80 10.08 -13.96
C GLU A 165 -4.13 11.46 -13.36
N ALA A 166 -4.99 11.49 -12.34
CA ALA A 166 -5.31 12.71 -11.61
C ALA A 166 -4.09 13.25 -10.86
N TYR A 167 -3.25 12.39 -10.30
CA TYR A 167 -2.01 12.80 -9.65
C TYR A 167 -1.00 13.38 -10.66
N VAL A 168 -0.90 12.80 -11.87
CA VAL A 168 -0.06 13.33 -12.96
C VAL A 168 -0.47 14.74 -13.35
N SER A 169 -1.76 15.07 -13.37
CA SER A 169 -2.22 16.44 -13.66
C SER A 169 -1.87 17.45 -12.56
N MET A 170 -1.70 16.98 -11.32
CA MET A 170 -1.41 17.81 -10.14
C MET A 170 0.08 18.06 -9.89
N ILE A 171 0.96 17.12 -10.27
CA ILE A 171 2.38 17.10 -9.89
C ILE A 171 3.32 17.82 -10.88
N GLN A 172 2.80 18.29 -12.02
CA GLN A 172 3.63 18.77 -13.14
C GLN A 172 4.52 19.97 -12.79
N ASP A 173 4.14 20.78 -11.81
CA ASP A 173 4.93 21.91 -11.34
C ASP A 173 6.13 21.50 -10.49
N THR A 174 6.08 20.34 -9.85
CA THR A 174 7.20 19.75 -9.12
C THR A 174 8.29 19.22 -10.05
N LEU A 175 7.95 18.89 -11.31
CA LEU A 175 8.96 18.54 -12.31
C LEU A 175 9.86 19.76 -12.58
N GLY A 176 11.17 19.54 -12.67
CA GLY A 176 12.12 20.62 -12.93
C GLY A 176 11.92 21.33 -14.28
N GLY A 177 12.57 22.49 -14.45
CA GLY A 177 12.51 23.27 -15.69
C GLY A 177 13.00 22.52 -16.93
N MET A 178 13.80 21.47 -16.78
CA MET A 178 14.36 20.67 -17.87
C MET A 178 13.32 19.76 -18.57
N TYR A 179 12.11 19.62 -18.02
CA TYR A 179 11.06 18.76 -18.58
C TYR A 179 10.02 19.51 -19.44
N GLN A 180 10.32 20.69 -20.01
CA GLN A 180 9.30 21.54 -20.67
C GLN A 180 8.52 20.82 -21.77
N GLU A 181 9.23 20.13 -22.65
CA GLU A 181 8.64 19.40 -23.77
C GLU A 181 7.70 18.30 -23.26
N GLN A 182 8.15 17.53 -22.27
CA GLN A 182 7.35 16.48 -21.66
C GLN A 182 6.15 17.04 -20.89
N LYS A 183 6.32 18.17 -20.19
CA LYS A 183 5.22 18.86 -19.50
C LYS A 183 4.12 19.28 -20.48
N ALA A 184 4.49 19.83 -21.65
CA ALA A 184 3.51 20.22 -22.66
C ALA A 184 2.64 19.03 -23.08
N GLU A 185 3.26 17.88 -23.33
CA GLU A 185 2.56 16.66 -23.71
C GLU A 185 1.72 16.07 -22.56
N LEU A 186 2.24 16.09 -21.32
CA LEU A 186 1.48 15.65 -20.14
C LEU A 186 0.23 16.52 -19.91
N ARG A 187 0.31 17.83 -20.17
CA ARG A 187 -0.86 18.73 -20.09
C ARG A 187 -1.94 18.36 -21.09
N ILE A 188 -1.54 17.95 -22.30
CA ILE A 188 -2.48 17.51 -23.34
C ILE A 188 -3.15 16.19 -22.92
N ARG A 189 -2.37 15.22 -22.42
CA ARG A 189 -2.86 13.87 -22.09
C ARG A 189 -3.67 13.80 -20.80
N TYR A 190 -3.23 14.50 -19.76
CA TYR A 190 -3.74 14.34 -18.40
C TYR A 190 -4.38 15.62 -17.84
N GLY A 191 -4.33 16.73 -18.58
CA GLY A 191 -4.75 18.04 -18.09
C GLY A 191 -3.71 18.68 -17.15
N TYR A 192 -4.11 19.77 -16.49
CA TYR A 192 -3.24 20.55 -15.62
C TYR A 192 -4.04 21.11 -14.43
N CYS A 193 -3.78 20.59 -13.23
CA CYS A 193 -4.51 20.91 -12.00
C CYS A 193 -3.55 21.28 -10.86
N PRO A 194 -2.85 22.43 -10.95
CA PRO A 194 -1.87 22.84 -9.95
C PRO A 194 -2.51 23.19 -8.60
N GLY A 195 -1.69 23.28 -7.55
CA GLY A 195 -2.13 23.70 -6.20
C GLY A 195 -2.80 22.62 -5.36
N HIS A 196 -2.88 21.38 -5.85
CA HIS A 196 -3.31 20.22 -5.05
C HIS A 196 -2.16 19.55 -4.29
N ILE A 197 -0.93 19.71 -4.77
CA ILE A 197 0.30 19.28 -4.10
C ILE A 197 1.10 20.54 -3.79
N ARG A 198 1.69 20.62 -2.59
CA ARG A 198 2.47 21.79 -2.18
C ARG A 198 3.70 21.96 -3.07
N PRO A 199 4.10 23.20 -3.43
CA PRO A 199 5.33 23.42 -4.17
C PRO A 199 6.55 22.77 -3.49
N GLY A 200 7.34 22.02 -4.26
CA GLY A 200 8.50 21.29 -3.76
C GLY A 200 8.18 19.96 -3.05
N ASP A 201 6.91 19.63 -2.87
CA ASP A 201 6.47 18.34 -2.35
C ASP A 201 6.05 17.41 -3.51
N SER A 202 5.97 16.11 -3.21
CA SER A 202 5.31 15.13 -4.07
C SER A 202 4.24 14.32 -3.33
N ASN A 203 4.03 14.54 -2.03
CA ASN A 203 2.94 13.88 -1.33
C ASN A 203 1.64 14.67 -1.50
N TRP A 204 0.59 13.97 -1.91
CA TRP A 204 -0.76 14.51 -1.91
C TRP A 204 -1.41 14.29 -0.55
N TYR A 205 -2.08 15.33 -0.04
CA TYR A 205 -2.86 15.25 1.18
C TYR A 205 -4.29 15.75 0.93
N PRO A 206 -5.29 15.17 1.59
CA PRO A 206 -6.66 15.68 1.51
C PRO A 206 -6.71 17.10 2.06
N ARG A 207 -7.44 17.99 1.38
CA ARG A 207 -7.66 19.34 1.90
C ARG A 207 -8.51 19.26 3.17
N PRO A 208 -8.21 20.05 4.21
CA PRO A 208 -9.10 20.17 5.36
C PRO A 208 -10.45 20.70 4.88
N HIS A 209 -11.52 20.08 5.37
CA HIS A 209 -12.90 20.55 5.17
C HIS A 209 -13.14 21.82 5.98
#